data_AF-A0A2G6P691-F1
#
_entry.id   AF-A0A2G6P691-F1
#
_cell.length_a   1.000
_cell.length_b   1.000
_cell.length_c   1.000
_cell.angle_alpha   90.00
_cell.angle_beta   90.00
_cell.angle_gamma   90.00
#
_symmetry.space_group_name_H-M   'P 1'
#
loop_
_entity.id
_entity.type
_entity.pdbx_description
1 polymer ?
#
loop_
_entity_poly.entity_id
_entity_poly.type
_entity_poly.pdbx_seq_one_letter_code
_entity_poly.pdbx_strand_id
1 'polypeptide(L)'
;MNKKMLLISVSFILILLVGITAVAVIMSQNLATSQLDESNDQPLVDDAEASLTEADVVAQQPTGASQISGDEIERAQKDKSNDQSLVDDAEASSTEADVVVQHTDADQISDDEIEKTQKDEPNDQPLVDNAGASLTEAVVVGHQHTDASQIPDYWIEQAREYVVHYANTSHGSQVLSGLTWLAKQDPRYKIDIAAEGTVVVPSDVTALRIYSGNNYPDDTYITPELYWKDDDGLAHTRSVVNTGEFDFSTWTWCGQMEYYPDVGIQEYLDKMKQLNEHYPDTQFILFTGHTIGDEPGSDLWRHNDMVRQYAQDNNMILFDFADIESYDPAGNFYSTASDACEWCEDWCSHNPTNFECQELPSCEHTHGLQCTLKGQAFWWLMARLAGWDGTPES
;
A
#
# COMPACT_ATOMS: atom_id res chain seq x y z
N MET A 1 1.05 33.26 -57.62
CA MET A 1 0.34 32.99 -56.35
C MET A 1 -1.07 32.53 -56.68
N ASN A 2 -1.43 31.28 -56.35
CA ASN A 2 -2.61 30.61 -56.92
C ASN A 2 -3.82 30.62 -55.97
N LYS A 3 -4.96 31.11 -56.46
CA LYS A 3 -6.27 31.13 -55.76
C LYS A 3 -6.85 29.74 -55.41
N LYS A 4 -6.17 28.64 -55.77
CA LYS A 4 -6.62 27.26 -55.48
C LYS A 4 -6.38 26.83 -54.02
N MET A 5 -5.49 27.49 -53.28
CA MET A 5 -5.14 27.07 -51.91
C MET A 5 -6.11 27.59 -50.83
N LEU A 6 -6.89 28.63 -51.12
CA LEU A 6 -7.81 29.25 -50.15
C LEU A 6 -9.17 28.53 -50.05
N LEU A 7 -9.56 27.75 -51.05
CA LEU A 7 -10.85 27.04 -51.10
C LEU A 7 -10.88 25.74 -50.28
N ILE A 8 -9.72 25.12 -50.02
CA ILE A 8 -9.65 23.85 -49.28
C ILE A 8 -9.80 24.08 -47.76
N SER A 9 -9.32 25.22 -47.24
CA SER A 9 -9.40 25.54 -45.81
C SER A 9 -10.83 25.83 -45.33
N VAL A 10 -11.67 26.42 -46.19
CA VAL A 10 -13.07 26.78 -45.83
C VAL A 10 -13.99 25.56 -45.80
N SER A 11 -13.73 24.53 -46.62
CA SER A 11 -14.56 23.31 -46.64
C SER A 11 -14.35 22.39 -45.43
N PHE A 12 -13.17 22.38 -44.81
CA PHE A 12 -12.92 21.57 -43.60
C PHE A 12 -13.61 22.14 -42.36
N ILE A 13 -13.63 23.47 -42.21
CA ILE A 13 -14.27 24.14 -41.06
C ILE A 13 -15.80 23.95 -41.07
N LEU A 14 -16.42 23.88 -42.26
CA LEU A 14 -17.86 23.69 -42.38
C LEU A 14 -18.31 22.25 -42.04
N ILE A 15 -17.44 21.25 -42.18
CA ILE A 15 -17.75 19.86 -41.85
C ILE A 15 -17.71 19.63 -40.31
N LEU A 16 -16.79 20.29 -39.59
CA LEU A 16 -16.74 20.20 -38.12
C LEU A 16 -17.98 20.77 -37.43
N LEU A 17 -18.52 21.91 -37.89
CA LEU A 17 -19.70 22.53 -37.25
C LEU A 17 -20.99 21.71 -37.42
N VAL A 18 -21.13 20.94 -38.51
CA VAL A 18 -22.32 20.09 -38.74
C VAL A 18 -22.24 18.79 -37.93
N GLY A 19 -21.04 18.27 -37.65
CA GLY A 19 -20.86 17.09 -36.78
C GLY A 19 -21.26 17.36 -35.33
N ILE A 20 -20.89 18.53 -34.79
CA ILE A 20 -21.14 18.88 -33.37
C ILE A 20 -22.64 19.09 -33.08
N THR A 21 -23.43 19.52 -34.07
CA THR A 21 -24.89 19.69 -33.91
C THR A 21 -25.68 18.37 -34.00
N ALA A 22 -25.12 17.32 -34.60
CA ALA A 22 -25.81 16.02 -34.69
C ALA A 22 -25.77 15.23 -33.37
N VAL A 23 -24.67 15.31 -32.62
CA VAL A 23 -24.51 14.56 -31.35
C VAL A 23 -25.45 15.10 -30.25
N ALA A 24 -25.67 16.42 -30.21
CA ALA A 24 -26.55 17.05 -29.24
C ALA A 24 -28.04 16.67 -29.39
N VAL A 25 -28.49 16.31 -30.60
CA VAL A 25 -29.89 15.91 -30.85
C VAL A 25 -30.17 14.46 -30.42
N ILE A 26 -29.15 13.59 -30.46
CA ILE A 26 -29.29 12.18 -30.10
C ILE A 26 -29.39 11.99 -28.56
N MET A 27 -28.71 12.82 -27.77
CA MET A 27 -28.80 12.73 -26.30
C MET A 27 -30.11 13.25 -25.69
N SER A 28 -30.93 14.02 -26.43
CA SER A 28 -32.25 14.48 -25.93
C SER A 28 -33.43 13.56 -26.26
N GLN A 29 -33.21 12.40 -26.90
CA GLN A 29 -34.29 11.46 -27.25
C GLN A 29 -34.34 10.17 -26.40
N ASN A 30 -33.34 9.90 -25.56
CA ASN A 30 -33.31 8.71 -24.68
C ASN A 30 -33.92 8.89 -23.28
N LEU A 31 -34.56 10.04 -23.00
CA LEU A 31 -35.17 10.37 -21.70
C LEU A 31 -36.70 10.29 -21.68
N ALA A 32 -37.32 9.59 -22.64
CA ALA A 32 -38.78 9.62 -22.84
C ALA A 32 -39.42 8.30 -23.30
N THR A 33 -38.97 7.14 -22.81
CA THR A 33 -39.67 5.84 -23.01
C THR A 33 -39.49 4.88 -21.82
N SER A 34 -40.27 5.05 -20.75
CA SER A 34 -40.45 4.01 -19.72
C SER A 34 -41.78 4.17 -18.92
N GLN A 35 -42.90 4.33 -19.62
CA GLN A 35 -44.24 4.08 -19.06
C GLN A 35 -45.17 3.47 -20.13
N LEU A 36 -46.23 2.81 -19.64
CA LEU A 36 -47.24 2.00 -20.35
C LEU A 36 -46.85 0.53 -20.57
N ASP A 37 -47.19 -0.32 -19.60
CA ASP A 37 -48.20 -1.35 -19.87
C ASP A 37 -49.11 -1.53 -18.64
N GLU A 38 -50.41 -1.70 -18.86
CA GLU A 38 -51.46 -1.77 -17.82
C GLU A 38 -52.32 -3.03 -18.03
N SER A 39 -53.01 -3.43 -16.96
CA SER A 39 -54.11 -4.40 -16.91
C SER A 39 -53.78 -5.90 -16.98
N ASN A 40 -53.94 -6.59 -15.84
CA ASN A 40 -55.09 -7.48 -15.72
C ASN A 40 -55.59 -7.61 -14.26
N ASP A 41 -56.89 -7.39 -14.07
CA ASP A 41 -57.72 -7.70 -12.89
C ASP A 41 -57.80 -9.23 -12.63
N GLN A 42 -58.27 -9.84 -11.52
CA GLN A 42 -58.81 -9.54 -10.15
C GLN A 42 -59.05 -10.96 -9.50
N PRO A 43 -59.64 -11.14 -8.29
CA PRO A 43 -59.34 -10.58 -6.96
C PRO A 43 -59.29 -11.68 -5.84
N LEU A 44 -59.15 -11.28 -4.57
CA LEU A 44 -60.09 -11.56 -3.44
C LEU A 44 -59.40 -11.40 -2.04
N VAL A 45 -59.89 -10.43 -1.24
CA VAL A 45 -60.19 -10.39 0.24
C VAL A 45 -59.36 -11.19 1.28
N ASP A 46 -59.19 -10.77 2.55
CA ASP A 46 -59.95 -9.84 3.42
C ASP A 46 -59.05 -9.04 4.42
N ASP A 47 -59.54 -7.85 4.79
CA ASP A 47 -59.48 -7.11 6.07
C ASP A 47 -58.38 -7.32 7.14
N ALA A 48 -57.78 -6.19 7.57
CA ALA A 48 -57.91 -5.68 8.95
C ALA A 48 -57.50 -4.19 9.07
N GLU A 49 -58.37 -3.34 9.62
CA GLU A 49 -58.11 -1.92 9.89
C GLU A 49 -57.37 -1.66 11.21
N ALA A 50 -56.59 -0.57 11.28
CA ALA A 50 -56.64 0.41 12.38
C ALA A 50 -55.93 1.72 11.98
N SER A 51 -56.52 2.88 12.29
CA SER A 51 -55.97 4.20 11.96
C SER A 51 -56.19 5.22 13.09
N LEU A 52 -55.59 6.41 12.93
CA LEU A 52 -55.72 7.64 13.75
C LEU A 52 -54.87 7.67 15.05
N THR A 53 -54.33 8.81 15.54
CA THR A 53 -54.60 10.25 15.27
C THR A 53 -53.34 11.13 15.21
N GLU A 54 -53.44 12.30 14.59
CA GLU A 54 -52.45 13.40 14.59
C GLU A 54 -52.44 14.26 15.87
N ALA A 55 -51.30 14.90 16.17
CA ALA A 55 -51.06 16.24 16.79
C ALA A 55 -49.57 16.32 17.19
N ASP A 56 -48.82 17.43 17.11
CA ASP A 56 -49.09 18.80 16.68
C ASP A 56 -47.77 19.47 16.22
N VAL A 57 -47.81 20.54 15.41
CA VAL A 57 -46.61 21.24 14.90
C VAL A 57 -46.36 22.56 15.62
N VAL A 58 -45.20 22.71 16.29
CA VAL A 58 -44.62 24.03 16.63
C VAL A 58 -43.10 24.01 16.46
N ALA A 59 -42.57 24.97 15.70
CA ALA A 59 -41.14 25.14 15.45
C ALA A 59 -40.44 25.96 16.55
N GLN A 60 -39.18 25.60 16.86
CA GLN A 60 -38.20 26.51 17.45
C GLN A 60 -36.78 26.14 16.97
N GLN A 61 -36.04 27.15 16.49
CA GLN A 61 -34.64 27.06 16.04
C GLN A 61 -33.68 27.57 17.16
N PRO A 62 -32.35 27.39 17.04
CA PRO A 62 -31.60 26.70 18.09
C PRO A 62 -30.86 27.62 19.07
N THR A 63 -30.68 27.13 20.30
CA THR A 63 -29.70 27.64 21.27
C THR A 63 -29.09 26.48 22.05
N GLY A 64 -27.76 26.41 22.11
CA GLY A 64 -27.05 25.48 23.01
C GLY A 64 -25.85 24.83 22.35
N ALA A 65 -24.67 25.39 22.55
CA ALA A 65 -23.45 24.62 22.47
C ALA A 65 -23.47 23.58 23.61
N SER A 66 -23.36 22.29 23.29
CA SER A 66 -23.13 21.24 24.28
C SER A 66 -21.65 20.88 24.30
N GLN A 67 -21.11 20.68 25.50
CA GLN A 67 -19.73 20.26 25.69
C GLN A 67 -19.57 18.81 25.25
N ILE A 68 -18.46 18.51 24.56
CA ILE A 68 -18.01 17.13 24.39
C ILE A 68 -17.27 16.75 25.68
N SER A 69 -17.85 15.86 26.48
CA SER A 69 -17.20 15.22 27.61
C SER A 69 -16.22 14.16 27.10
N GLY A 70 -14.97 14.21 27.53
CA GLY A 70 -13.91 13.31 27.07
C GLY A 70 -13.98 11.91 27.68
N ASP A 71 -14.94 11.09 27.24
CA ASP A 71 -15.10 9.67 27.63
C ASP A 71 -15.23 8.72 26.41
N GLU A 72 -14.86 9.17 25.19
CA GLU A 72 -14.83 8.34 23.97
C GLU A 72 -13.42 8.14 23.38
N ILE A 73 -12.36 8.48 24.15
CA ILE A 73 -10.96 8.17 23.81
C ILE A 73 -10.36 7.18 24.82
N GLU A 74 -11.10 6.09 25.11
CA GLU A 74 -10.60 4.99 25.97
C GLU A 74 -11.15 3.60 25.58
N ARG A 75 -11.28 3.33 24.27
CA ARG A 75 -11.58 1.98 23.75
C ARG A 75 -10.54 1.37 22.80
N ALA A 76 -9.54 2.13 22.36
CA ALA A 76 -8.48 1.64 21.46
C ALA A 76 -7.15 1.25 22.19
N GLN A 77 -7.14 1.19 23.53
CA GLN A 77 -5.94 0.90 24.33
C GLN A 77 -6.06 -0.31 25.27
N LYS A 78 -7.05 -1.20 25.05
CA LYS A 78 -7.35 -2.31 25.97
C LYS A 78 -7.22 -3.71 25.37
N ASP A 79 -6.13 -3.95 24.64
CA ASP A 79 -5.67 -5.30 24.25
C ASP A 79 -4.17 -5.53 24.55
N LYS A 80 -3.71 -5.09 25.72
CA LYS A 80 -2.40 -5.45 26.28
C LYS A 80 -2.48 -5.84 27.77
N SER A 81 -3.22 -6.90 28.09
CA SER A 81 -3.03 -7.64 29.36
C SER A 81 -3.67 -9.04 29.39
N ASN A 82 -3.31 -9.94 28.46
CA ASN A 82 -3.41 -11.40 28.70
C ASN A 82 -2.68 -12.22 27.62
N ASP A 83 -1.40 -12.54 27.86
CA ASP A 83 -0.93 -13.94 27.84
C ASP A 83 0.52 -14.01 28.35
N GLN A 84 0.72 -14.42 29.61
CA GLN A 84 2.00 -14.98 30.06
C GLN A 84 1.84 -15.79 31.36
N SER A 85 1.36 -17.01 31.18
CA SER A 85 1.55 -18.18 32.07
C SER A 85 1.27 -19.39 31.19
N LEU A 86 2.20 -20.32 30.97
CA LEU A 86 2.60 -21.35 31.94
C LEU A 86 3.90 -22.03 31.48
N VAL A 87 4.94 -22.06 32.33
CA VAL A 87 5.81 -23.25 32.51
C VAL A 87 6.35 -23.23 33.95
N ASP A 88 6.23 -24.34 34.67
CA ASP A 88 6.60 -24.46 36.08
C ASP A 88 8.08 -24.83 36.31
N ASP A 89 8.59 -24.39 37.46
CA ASP A 89 9.59 -24.99 38.37
C ASP A 89 10.76 -25.87 37.84
N ALA A 90 11.99 -25.39 38.10
CA ALA A 90 13.10 -26.24 38.55
C ALA A 90 14.11 -25.46 39.44
N GLU A 91 14.40 -26.02 40.63
CA GLU A 91 15.06 -25.41 41.78
C GLU A 91 16.57 -25.02 41.68
N ALA A 92 16.89 -23.86 42.27
CA ALA A 92 17.88 -23.61 43.34
C ALA A 92 19.42 -23.64 43.15
N SER A 93 20.06 -22.83 44.04
CA SER A 93 21.48 -22.83 44.48
C SER A 93 22.51 -22.24 43.50
N SER A 94 23.48 -21.39 43.89
CA SER A 94 23.83 -20.80 45.19
C SER A 94 24.72 -19.56 45.02
N THR A 95 24.80 -18.73 46.06
CA THR A 95 25.76 -17.64 46.27
C THR A 95 27.23 -18.08 46.29
N GLU A 96 28.16 -17.26 45.81
CA GLU A 96 29.10 -16.47 46.65
C GLU A 96 30.07 -15.60 45.80
N ALA A 97 30.85 -14.75 46.46
CA ALA A 97 31.60 -13.63 45.86
C ALA A 97 33.14 -13.78 45.94
N ASP A 98 33.82 -12.80 45.32
CA ASP A 98 35.20 -12.35 45.56
C ASP A 98 36.38 -13.36 45.51
N VAL A 99 37.25 -13.17 44.50
CA VAL A 99 38.70 -13.26 44.68
C VAL A 99 39.41 -12.12 43.93
N VAL A 100 40.12 -11.27 44.68
CA VAL A 100 41.07 -10.26 44.17
C VAL A 100 42.46 -10.53 44.75
N VAL A 101 43.47 -10.75 43.90
CA VAL A 101 44.92 -10.53 44.15
C VAL A 101 45.58 -10.30 42.77
N GLN A 102 46.04 -9.08 42.43
CA GLN A 102 47.46 -8.62 42.36
C GLN A 102 48.42 -9.58 41.60
N HIS A 103 49.38 -9.18 40.76
CA HIS A 103 50.14 -7.93 40.52
C HIS A 103 50.56 -7.88 39.01
N THR A 104 51.38 -6.99 38.42
CA THR A 104 52.32 -5.94 38.87
C THR A 104 52.51 -4.87 37.76
N ASP A 105 53.17 -3.76 38.10
CA ASP A 105 54.18 -2.95 37.37
C ASP A 105 54.68 -3.47 35.98
N ALA A 106 55.15 -2.67 35.02
CA ALA A 106 55.22 -1.24 34.71
C ALA A 106 56.23 -1.13 33.55
N ASP A 107 55.99 -0.31 32.51
CA ASP A 107 57.04 0.57 31.97
C ASP A 107 56.48 1.60 30.96
N GLN A 108 57.17 2.74 30.86
CA GLN A 108 56.88 3.83 29.94
C GLN A 108 57.89 3.83 28.79
N ILE A 109 57.42 3.79 27.54
CA ILE A 109 58.20 4.25 26.38
C ILE A 109 57.29 5.08 25.50
N SER A 110 57.66 6.33 25.24
CA SER A 110 57.18 7.12 24.12
C SER A 110 58.14 6.96 22.95
N ASP A 111 57.61 6.94 21.74
CA ASP A 111 58.00 7.84 20.62
C ASP A 111 57.50 7.24 19.30
N ASP A 112 57.39 8.14 18.32
CA ASP A 112 56.69 8.03 17.05
C ASP A 112 56.98 6.83 16.13
N GLU A 113 56.08 6.73 15.14
CA GLU A 113 56.20 6.11 13.81
C GLU A 113 55.69 4.68 13.55
N ILE A 114 54.80 4.62 12.53
CA ILE A 114 54.41 3.46 11.71
C ILE A 114 53.34 2.51 12.30
N GLU A 115 52.07 2.79 12.02
CA GLU A 115 51.38 1.99 10.99
C GLU A 115 50.25 2.77 10.29
N LYS A 116 50.38 2.90 8.96
CA LYS A 116 49.29 3.31 8.05
C LYS A 116 48.73 2.03 7.43
N THR A 117 47.50 1.66 7.74
CA THR A 117 46.63 0.95 6.78
C THR A 117 45.17 1.01 7.21
N GLN A 118 44.30 1.27 6.23
CA GLN A 118 42.89 0.89 6.18
C GLN A 118 42.03 1.27 7.39
N LYS A 119 41.47 2.49 7.32
CA LYS A 119 40.06 2.65 7.66
C LYS A 119 39.24 1.96 6.57
N ASP A 120 38.21 1.24 6.98
CA ASP A 120 37.19 0.73 6.08
C ASP A 120 36.50 1.92 5.37
N GLU A 121 36.48 1.89 4.04
CA GLU A 121 35.65 2.82 3.26
C GLU A 121 34.20 2.31 3.29
N PRO A 122 33.19 3.18 3.42
CA PRO A 122 31.81 2.76 3.20
C PRO A 122 31.65 2.25 1.77
N ASN A 123 30.74 1.28 1.58
CA ASN A 123 30.50 0.65 0.30
C ASN A 123 29.71 1.59 -0.64
N ASP A 124 30.42 2.56 -1.20
CA ASP A 124 29.94 3.60 -2.13
C ASP A 124 29.64 2.97 -3.52
N GLN A 125 28.71 2.00 -3.54
CA GLN A 125 28.01 1.61 -4.77
C GLN A 125 27.02 2.74 -5.06
N PRO A 126 27.15 3.46 -6.19
CA PRO A 126 26.12 4.43 -6.54
C PRO A 126 24.78 3.70 -6.69
N LEU A 127 23.69 4.39 -6.33
CA LEU A 127 22.35 3.98 -6.76
C LEU A 127 22.38 3.63 -8.25
N VAL A 128 21.56 2.67 -8.67
CA VAL A 128 21.30 2.41 -10.10
C VAL A 128 20.94 3.76 -10.74
N ASP A 129 21.38 3.99 -11.99
CA ASP A 129 21.34 5.30 -12.68
C ASP A 129 19.89 5.74 -13.05
N ASN A 130 19.02 5.81 -12.03
CA ASN A 130 17.60 6.22 -12.00
C ASN A 130 17.44 7.75 -12.04
N ALA A 131 18.55 8.49 -12.19
CA ALA A 131 18.69 9.93 -12.03
C ALA A 131 17.53 10.75 -12.63
N GLY A 132 16.56 11.12 -11.78
CA GLY A 132 15.46 12.02 -12.09
C GLY A 132 14.55 11.64 -13.26
N ALA A 133 14.41 10.35 -13.59
CA ALA A 133 13.51 9.87 -14.64
C ALA A 133 12.03 9.98 -14.21
N SER A 134 11.47 11.19 -14.22
CA SER A 134 10.06 11.45 -13.94
C SER A 134 9.17 10.58 -14.82
N LEU A 135 8.35 9.74 -14.18
CA LEU A 135 7.43 8.81 -14.83
C LEU A 135 6.52 9.53 -15.83
N THR A 136 6.50 9.02 -17.07
CA THR A 136 5.67 9.57 -18.14
C THR A 136 4.23 9.07 -18.12
N GLU A 137 3.97 8.00 -17.36
CA GLU A 137 2.67 7.41 -17.08
C GLU A 137 2.68 6.78 -15.67
N ALA A 138 1.52 6.58 -15.06
CA ALA A 138 1.42 5.93 -13.75
C ALA A 138 1.76 4.43 -13.83
N VAL A 139 2.52 3.92 -12.86
CA VAL A 139 2.81 2.48 -12.72
C VAL A 139 1.88 1.91 -11.67
N VAL A 140 0.85 1.17 -12.11
CA VAL A 140 -0.16 0.56 -11.23
C VAL A 140 -0.05 -0.95 -11.26
N VAL A 141 0.02 -1.56 -10.07
CA VAL A 141 0.10 -3.02 -9.88
C VAL A 141 -1.02 -3.47 -8.96
N GLY A 142 -1.95 -4.25 -9.52
CA GLY A 142 -3.06 -4.92 -8.84
C GLY A 142 -3.19 -6.41 -9.25
N HIS A 143 -4.38 -6.99 -9.16
CA HIS A 143 -4.68 -8.44 -9.31
C HIS A 143 -4.12 -9.09 -10.59
N GLN A 144 -4.00 -8.35 -11.68
CA GLN A 144 -3.50 -8.85 -12.98
C GLN A 144 -2.00 -9.20 -12.97
N HIS A 145 -1.30 -8.87 -11.88
CA HIS A 145 0.16 -8.96 -11.76
C HIS A 145 0.57 -9.93 -10.64
N THR A 146 -0.29 -10.87 -10.25
CA THR A 146 -0.05 -11.77 -9.11
C THR A 146 0.62 -13.09 -9.48
N ASP A 147 1.02 -13.29 -10.74
CA ASP A 147 1.77 -14.47 -11.21
C ASP A 147 3.23 -14.08 -11.46
N ALA A 148 4.11 -14.29 -10.47
CA ALA A 148 5.51 -13.90 -10.59
C ALA A 148 6.26 -14.68 -11.68
N SER A 149 5.78 -15.85 -12.12
CA SER A 149 6.46 -16.68 -13.12
C SER A 149 6.53 -16.02 -14.50
N GLN A 150 5.69 -15.03 -14.75
CA GLN A 150 5.66 -14.22 -15.97
C GLN A 150 6.77 -13.16 -16.03
N ILE A 151 7.44 -12.85 -14.91
CA ILE A 151 8.54 -11.89 -14.87
C ILE A 151 9.80 -12.53 -15.50
N PRO A 152 10.35 -11.98 -16.60
CA PRO A 152 11.57 -12.49 -17.21
C PRO A 152 12.78 -12.37 -16.27
N ASP A 153 13.68 -13.37 -16.30
CA ASP A 153 14.84 -13.44 -15.40
C ASP A 153 15.69 -12.15 -15.41
N TYR A 154 15.86 -11.51 -16.56
CA TYR A 154 16.57 -10.22 -16.67
C TYR A 154 15.94 -9.12 -15.79
N TRP A 155 14.61 -9.00 -15.77
CA TRP A 155 13.93 -8.00 -14.97
C TRP A 155 13.90 -8.35 -13.47
N ILE A 156 13.98 -9.64 -13.13
CA ILE A 156 14.24 -10.09 -11.75
C ILE A 156 15.66 -9.67 -11.33
N GLU A 157 16.66 -9.84 -12.19
CA GLU A 157 18.04 -9.41 -11.93
C GLU A 157 18.15 -7.89 -11.72
N GLN A 158 17.52 -7.08 -12.57
CA GLN A 158 17.50 -5.61 -12.40
C GLN A 158 16.70 -5.17 -11.16
N ALA A 159 15.55 -5.80 -10.88
CA ALA A 159 14.75 -5.49 -9.70
C ALA A 159 15.48 -5.75 -8.36
N ARG A 160 16.44 -6.68 -8.33
CA ARG A 160 17.27 -6.98 -7.14
C ARG A 160 18.27 -5.87 -6.80
N GLU A 161 18.60 -4.99 -7.74
CA GLU A 161 19.59 -3.92 -7.48
C GLU A 161 19.04 -2.90 -6.47
N TYR A 162 17.71 -2.77 -6.38
CA TYR A 162 17.00 -1.77 -5.60
C TYR A 162 17.04 -1.94 -4.07
N VAL A 163 16.92 -0.78 -3.40
CA VAL A 163 16.72 -0.66 -1.96
C VAL A 163 15.39 0.07 -1.67
N VAL A 164 14.53 -0.57 -0.90
CA VAL A 164 13.19 -0.05 -0.55
C VAL A 164 13.13 0.33 0.93
N HIS A 165 12.76 1.57 1.21
CA HIS A 165 12.28 2.00 2.52
C HIS A 165 10.78 1.67 2.63
N TYR A 166 10.42 0.81 3.57
CA TYR A 166 9.10 0.18 3.70
C TYR A 166 8.51 0.40 5.11
N ALA A 167 7.94 1.58 5.33
CA ALA A 167 7.26 1.88 6.58
C ALA A 167 5.87 1.20 6.60
N ASN A 168 5.50 0.54 7.71
CA ASN A 168 4.25 -0.23 7.73
C ASN A 168 3.65 -0.42 9.13
N THR A 169 2.37 -0.78 9.11
CA THR A 169 1.63 -1.35 10.24
C THR A 169 1.18 -2.78 9.88
N SER A 170 0.33 -3.42 10.69
CA SER A 170 0.01 -4.86 10.56
C SER A 170 -0.38 -5.32 9.15
N HIS A 171 -1.31 -4.66 8.44
CA HIS A 171 -1.66 -5.03 7.06
C HIS A 171 -0.48 -4.92 6.08
N GLY A 172 0.42 -3.95 6.25
CA GLY A 172 1.61 -3.82 5.39
C GLY A 172 2.61 -4.96 5.54
N SER A 173 2.64 -5.63 6.70
CA SER A 173 3.47 -6.83 6.91
C SER A 173 3.08 -8.01 6.00
N GLN A 174 1.85 -8.02 5.46
CA GLN A 174 1.39 -9.07 4.56
C GLN A 174 2.26 -9.16 3.28
N VAL A 175 2.74 -8.02 2.76
CA VAL A 175 3.66 -8.01 1.61
C VAL A 175 5.00 -8.64 2.01
N LEU A 176 5.54 -8.30 3.19
CA LEU A 176 6.82 -8.84 3.67
C LEU A 176 6.75 -10.36 3.91
N SER A 177 5.64 -10.85 4.47
CA SER A 177 5.35 -12.28 4.59
C SER A 177 5.21 -12.97 3.22
N GLY A 178 4.54 -12.33 2.26
CA GLY A 178 4.43 -12.79 0.87
C GLY A 178 5.77 -12.89 0.14
N LEU A 179 6.59 -11.86 0.25
CA LEU A 179 7.96 -11.84 -0.28
C LEU A 179 8.81 -12.95 0.35
N THR A 180 8.75 -13.08 1.68
CA THR A 180 9.49 -14.10 2.44
C THR A 180 9.05 -15.53 2.09
N TRP A 181 7.78 -15.71 1.75
CA TRP A 181 7.27 -16.97 1.21
C TRP A 181 7.82 -17.22 -0.20
N LEU A 182 7.71 -16.24 -1.11
CA LEU A 182 8.10 -16.38 -2.51
C LEU A 182 9.61 -16.70 -2.64
N ALA A 183 10.45 -16.04 -1.85
CA ALA A 183 11.90 -16.28 -1.79
C ALA A 183 12.28 -17.70 -1.33
N LYS A 184 11.40 -18.40 -0.59
CA LYS A 184 11.58 -19.80 -0.20
C LYS A 184 11.13 -20.77 -1.29
N GLN A 185 10.06 -20.44 -2.01
CA GLN A 185 9.53 -21.26 -3.10
C GLN A 185 10.42 -21.22 -4.35
N ASP A 186 10.91 -20.04 -4.72
CA ASP A 186 11.80 -19.85 -5.86
C ASP A 186 12.96 -18.87 -5.51
N PRO A 187 14.21 -19.35 -5.43
CA PRO A 187 15.40 -18.53 -5.16
C PRO A 187 15.68 -17.41 -6.17
N ARG A 188 14.97 -17.31 -7.29
CA ARG A 188 14.99 -16.14 -8.18
C ARG A 188 14.47 -14.89 -7.47
N TYR A 189 13.50 -15.00 -6.56
CA TYR A 189 12.91 -13.85 -5.87
C TYR A 189 13.58 -13.57 -4.51
N LYS A 190 14.92 -13.57 -4.49
CA LYS A 190 15.72 -13.39 -3.27
C LYS A 190 15.53 -11.99 -2.67
N ILE A 191 15.31 -11.93 -1.36
CA ILE A 191 15.13 -10.69 -0.59
C ILE A 191 16.10 -10.64 0.61
N ASP A 192 16.39 -9.42 1.09
CA ASP A 192 17.06 -9.16 2.36
C ASP A 192 16.26 -8.07 3.11
N ILE A 193 15.54 -8.46 4.16
CA ILE A 193 14.67 -7.58 4.95
C ILE A 193 15.33 -7.30 6.30
N ALA A 194 15.58 -6.03 6.61
CA ALA A 194 15.97 -5.58 7.94
C ALA A 194 14.84 -4.76 8.58
N ALA A 195 14.21 -5.31 9.62
CA ALA A 195 13.19 -4.62 10.39
C ALA A 195 13.82 -4.02 11.65
N GLU A 196 14.29 -2.77 11.53
CA GLU A 196 15.13 -2.11 12.54
C GLU A 196 14.61 -0.70 12.86
N GLY A 197 14.73 -0.29 14.13
CA GLY A 197 14.28 1.03 14.55
C GLY A 197 15.07 2.16 13.88
N THR A 198 16.40 2.04 13.81
CA THR A 198 17.27 3.00 13.12
C THR A 198 17.47 2.65 11.64
N VAL A 199 17.78 3.65 10.80
CA VAL A 199 18.07 3.42 9.37
C VAL A 199 19.17 2.37 9.18
N VAL A 200 18.91 1.39 8.31
CA VAL A 200 19.88 0.40 7.87
C VAL A 200 19.65 0.11 6.39
N VAL A 201 20.74 -0.10 5.65
CA VAL A 201 20.70 -0.67 4.29
C VAL A 201 21.01 -2.16 4.44
N PRO A 202 20.08 -3.07 4.08
CA PRO A 202 20.36 -4.51 4.12
C PRO A 202 21.58 -4.86 3.25
N SER A 203 22.35 -5.85 3.68
CA SER A 203 23.74 -6.04 3.20
C SER A 203 23.89 -6.97 2.00
N ASP A 204 22.88 -7.80 1.72
CA ASP A 204 22.93 -8.76 0.62
C ASP A 204 22.58 -8.11 -0.72
N VAL A 205 23.61 -7.54 -1.36
CA VAL A 205 23.53 -6.89 -2.70
C VAL A 205 23.14 -7.85 -3.84
N THR A 206 22.83 -9.11 -3.58
CA THR A 206 22.31 -10.07 -4.59
C THR A 206 20.80 -10.31 -4.45
N ALA A 207 20.14 -9.57 -3.57
CA ALA A 207 18.74 -9.68 -3.20
C ALA A 207 18.06 -8.31 -3.30
N LEU A 208 16.73 -8.28 -3.49
CA LEU A 208 15.95 -7.06 -3.27
C LEU A 208 16.05 -6.66 -1.79
N ARG A 209 16.60 -5.47 -1.51
CA ARG A 209 16.90 -5.01 -0.14
C ARG A 209 15.75 -4.17 0.39
N ILE A 210 15.26 -4.47 1.59
CA ILE A 210 14.11 -3.78 2.20
C ILE A 210 14.43 -3.38 3.65
N TYR A 211 14.37 -2.08 3.93
CA TYR A 211 14.38 -1.53 5.28
C TYR A 211 12.94 -1.36 5.78
N SER A 212 12.54 -2.11 6.81
CA SER A 212 11.21 -2.02 7.43
C SER A 212 11.27 -1.23 8.74
N GLY A 213 11.06 0.09 8.65
CA GLY A 213 11.06 1.02 9.77
C GLY A 213 10.87 2.45 9.27
N ASN A 214 11.16 3.46 10.10
CA ASN A 214 11.29 4.86 9.68
C ASN A 214 12.22 5.68 10.60
N ASN A 215 13.37 5.12 10.96
CA ASN A 215 14.36 5.75 11.85
C ASN A 215 13.85 6.10 13.28
N TYR A 216 12.86 5.39 13.82
CA TYR A 216 12.46 5.49 15.23
C TYR A 216 13.17 4.40 16.04
N PRO A 217 14.17 4.71 16.90
CA PRO A 217 15.06 3.70 17.50
C PRO A 217 14.36 2.57 18.26
N ASP A 218 13.18 2.84 18.83
CA ASP A 218 12.40 1.90 19.65
C ASP A 218 11.13 1.39 18.92
N ASP A 219 10.90 1.73 17.64
CA ASP A 219 9.66 1.38 16.93
C ASP A 219 9.85 1.08 15.43
N THR A 220 9.25 -0.02 14.97
CA THR A 220 9.14 -0.42 13.55
C THR A 220 7.69 -0.49 13.08
N TYR A 221 6.72 -0.25 13.97
CA TYR A 221 5.29 -0.17 13.68
C TYR A 221 4.90 1.27 13.34
N ILE A 222 5.13 1.66 12.10
CA ILE A 222 5.09 3.06 11.69
C ILE A 222 3.65 3.48 11.36
N THR A 223 3.00 4.22 12.26
CA THR A 223 1.65 4.81 12.05
C THR A 223 1.73 6.05 11.14
N PRO A 224 0.59 6.64 10.68
CA PRO A 224 0.61 7.85 9.85
C PRO A 224 1.42 9.02 10.45
N GLU A 225 1.28 9.20 11.77
CA GLU A 225 1.96 10.21 12.59
C GLU A 225 3.48 10.05 12.53
N LEU A 226 3.94 8.80 12.42
CA LEU A 226 5.36 8.41 12.35
C LEU A 226 5.90 8.35 10.91
N TYR A 227 5.16 8.80 9.87
CA TYR A 227 5.68 8.82 8.48
C TYR A 227 5.34 10.08 7.68
N TRP A 228 4.06 10.49 7.61
CA TRP A 228 3.62 11.55 6.68
C TRP A 228 2.72 12.62 7.28
N LYS A 229 2.02 12.29 8.36
CA LYS A 229 0.96 13.13 8.92
C LYS A 229 1.53 14.27 9.73
N ASP A 230 2.33 13.95 10.75
CA ASP A 230 2.91 14.92 11.66
C ASP A 230 4.29 15.38 11.18
N ASP A 231 4.71 16.58 11.60
CA ASP A 231 6.01 17.15 11.21
C ASP A 231 7.20 16.29 11.69
N ASP A 232 7.03 15.54 12.78
CA ASP A 232 8.03 14.61 13.31
C ASP A 232 8.20 13.39 12.41
N GLY A 233 7.11 12.68 12.07
CA GLY A 233 7.13 11.58 11.10
C GLY A 233 7.68 11.99 9.74
N LEU A 234 7.33 13.19 9.26
CA LEU A 234 7.92 13.75 8.04
C LEU A 234 9.42 14.04 8.18
N ALA A 235 9.89 14.50 9.34
CA ALA A 235 11.32 14.69 9.59
C ALA A 235 12.07 13.34 9.63
N HIS A 236 11.44 12.31 10.18
CA HIS A 236 11.94 10.93 10.20
C HIS A 236 12.01 10.32 8.79
N THR A 237 10.93 10.39 8.00
CA THR A 237 10.92 9.97 6.58
C THR A 237 11.99 10.69 5.77
N ARG A 238 12.12 12.01 5.95
CA ARG A 238 13.20 12.79 5.35
C ARG A 238 14.57 12.31 5.81
N SER A 239 14.76 11.94 7.07
CA SER A 239 16.04 11.44 7.57
C SER A 239 16.47 10.12 6.92
N VAL A 240 15.50 9.27 6.54
CA VAL A 240 15.76 8.05 5.77
C VAL A 240 16.15 8.40 4.33
N VAL A 241 15.34 9.15 3.59
CA VAL A 241 15.62 9.42 2.17
C VAL A 241 16.80 10.39 1.95
N ASN A 242 17.13 11.23 2.94
CA ASN A 242 18.33 12.09 2.92
C ASN A 242 19.66 11.29 2.94
N THR A 243 19.66 9.98 3.19
CA THR A 243 20.89 9.18 3.06
C THR A 243 21.32 9.04 1.60
N GLY A 244 20.38 9.07 0.65
CA GLY A 244 20.63 8.74 -0.74
C GLY A 244 20.83 7.24 -1.00
N GLU A 245 20.37 6.38 -0.10
CA GLU A 245 20.57 4.92 -0.14
C GLU A 245 19.31 4.13 -0.57
N PHE A 246 18.20 4.82 -0.86
CA PHE A 246 16.88 4.22 -1.10
C PHE A 246 16.28 4.69 -2.43
N ASP A 247 16.08 3.77 -3.38
CA ASP A 247 15.41 4.04 -4.66
C ASP A 247 13.92 4.31 -4.48
N PHE A 248 13.29 3.65 -3.50
CA PHE A 248 11.86 3.72 -3.24
C PHE A 248 11.56 3.95 -1.76
N SER A 249 10.51 4.73 -1.49
CA SER A 249 9.97 4.95 -0.16
C SER A 249 8.46 4.71 -0.17
N THR A 250 7.95 3.89 0.75
CA THR A 250 6.53 3.55 0.82
C THR A 250 6.01 3.54 2.26
N TRP A 251 4.71 3.80 2.38
CA TRP A 251 3.96 3.58 3.62
C TRP A 251 2.58 2.98 3.33
N THR A 252 2.20 1.99 4.13
CA THR A 252 0.98 1.18 3.92
C THR A 252 -0.12 1.49 4.92
N TRP A 253 -1.36 1.59 4.42
CA TRP A 253 -2.55 1.76 5.24
C TRP A 253 -2.94 0.48 6.02
N CYS A 254 -3.54 0.70 7.19
CA CYS A 254 -4.36 -0.27 7.93
C CYS A 254 -5.81 0.27 7.88
N GLY A 255 -6.56 0.27 8.99
CA GLY A 255 -7.96 0.74 9.01
C GLY A 255 -8.17 2.25 8.83
N GLN A 256 -7.11 3.08 8.68
CA GLN A 256 -7.27 4.54 8.66
C GLN A 256 -8.12 5.04 7.49
N MET A 257 -8.11 4.36 6.34
CA MET A 257 -8.94 4.74 5.18
C MET A 257 -10.44 4.47 5.36
N GLU A 258 -10.85 3.73 6.40
CA GLU A 258 -12.27 3.56 6.74
C GLU A 258 -12.84 4.84 7.37
N TYR A 259 -12.09 5.46 8.29
CA TYR A 259 -12.61 6.54 9.16
C TYR A 259 -11.96 7.92 8.96
N TYR A 260 -10.92 8.03 8.12
CA TYR A 260 -10.40 9.34 7.71
C TYR A 260 -11.41 10.04 6.80
N PRO A 261 -11.63 11.36 6.92
CA PRO A 261 -12.40 12.10 5.93
C PRO A 261 -11.60 12.29 4.63
N ASP A 262 -12.26 12.61 3.51
CA ASP A 262 -11.66 12.88 2.19
C ASP A 262 -10.43 13.79 2.28
N VAL A 263 -10.51 14.85 3.10
CA VAL A 263 -9.43 15.82 3.28
C VAL A 263 -8.16 15.22 3.92
N GLY A 264 -8.29 14.17 4.72
CA GLY A 264 -7.15 13.44 5.29
C GLY A 264 -6.49 12.48 4.30
N ILE A 265 -7.28 11.92 3.36
CA ILE A 265 -6.73 11.14 2.24
C ILE A 265 -6.04 12.06 1.24
N GLN A 266 -6.64 13.22 0.93
CA GLN A 266 -6.02 14.24 0.09
C GLN A 266 -4.72 14.78 0.72
N GLU A 267 -4.67 14.96 2.04
CA GLU A 267 -3.45 15.35 2.73
C GLU A 267 -2.32 14.33 2.54
N TYR A 268 -2.58 13.02 2.71
CA TYR A 268 -1.59 11.98 2.41
C TYR A 268 -1.06 12.09 0.98
N LEU A 269 -1.97 12.15 0.01
CA LEU A 269 -1.63 12.19 -1.42
C LEU A 269 -0.76 13.41 -1.75
N ASP A 270 -1.12 14.59 -1.24
CA ASP A 270 -0.36 15.82 -1.43
C ASP A 270 1.01 15.80 -0.71
N LYS A 271 1.13 15.09 0.42
CA LYS A 271 2.42 14.89 1.13
C LYS A 271 3.32 13.94 0.35
N MET A 272 2.79 12.83 -0.16
CA MET A 272 3.55 11.87 -0.98
C MET A 272 4.05 12.53 -2.27
N LYS A 273 3.18 13.28 -2.95
CA LYS A 273 3.57 14.06 -4.12
C LYS A 273 4.64 15.10 -3.80
N GLN A 274 4.50 15.85 -2.70
CA GLN A 274 5.52 16.81 -2.27
C GLN A 274 6.86 16.13 -1.99
N LEU A 275 6.89 14.97 -1.32
CA LEU A 275 8.13 14.24 -1.07
C LEU A 275 8.77 13.79 -2.40
N ASN A 276 7.99 13.21 -3.31
CA ASN A 276 8.45 12.80 -4.64
C ASN A 276 9.01 13.97 -5.48
N GLU A 277 8.47 15.18 -5.33
CA GLU A 277 8.99 16.40 -5.97
C GLU A 277 10.26 16.97 -5.31
N HIS A 278 10.49 16.70 -4.02
CA HIS A 278 11.69 17.16 -3.29
C HIS A 278 12.86 16.15 -3.36
N TYR A 279 12.57 14.88 -3.60
CA TYR A 279 13.52 13.76 -3.61
C TYR A 279 13.47 13.04 -4.97
N PRO A 280 14.03 13.62 -6.05
CA PRO A 280 13.92 13.07 -7.40
C PRO A 280 14.65 11.73 -7.59
N ASP A 281 15.55 11.37 -6.66
CA ASP A 281 16.31 10.11 -6.66
C ASP A 281 15.64 9.01 -5.80
N THR A 282 14.55 9.33 -5.08
CA THR A 282 13.74 8.37 -4.31
C THR A 282 12.27 8.49 -4.66
N GLN A 283 11.71 7.50 -5.34
CA GLN A 283 10.30 7.53 -5.77
C GLN A 283 9.36 7.04 -4.66
N PHE A 284 8.22 7.72 -4.50
CA PHE A 284 7.24 7.41 -3.47
C PHE A 284 6.11 6.54 -4.02
N ILE A 285 5.90 5.38 -3.39
CA ILE A 285 4.88 4.41 -3.79
C ILE A 285 3.61 4.66 -2.97
N LEU A 286 2.49 4.85 -3.65
CA LEU A 286 1.16 4.93 -3.06
C LEU A 286 0.60 3.53 -2.81
N PHE A 287 -0.22 3.39 -1.79
CA PHE A 287 -1.01 2.18 -1.50
C PHE A 287 -2.48 2.55 -1.38
N THR A 288 -3.38 1.67 -1.83
CA THR A 288 -4.78 1.67 -1.37
C THR A 288 -4.87 1.04 0.03
N GLY A 289 -6.04 1.15 0.66
CA GLY A 289 -6.36 0.37 1.86
C GLY A 289 -6.59 -1.11 1.55
N HIS A 290 -6.77 -1.90 2.61
CA HIS A 290 -7.38 -3.23 2.53
C HIS A 290 -8.90 -3.12 2.35
N THR A 291 -9.56 -4.24 2.07
CA THR A 291 -11.00 -4.39 1.93
C THR A 291 -11.61 -4.89 3.25
N ILE A 292 -12.86 -4.54 3.56
CA ILE A 292 -13.49 -4.84 4.88
C ILE A 292 -14.88 -5.50 4.78
N GLY A 293 -15.29 -5.95 3.59
CA GLY A 293 -16.63 -6.50 3.34
C GLY A 293 -17.69 -5.45 2.98
N ASP A 294 -17.27 -4.20 2.77
CA ASP A 294 -18.12 -3.03 2.54
C ASP A 294 -18.67 -2.96 1.10
N GLU A 295 -19.87 -2.40 0.96
CA GLU A 295 -20.55 -2.21 -0.34
C GLU A 295 -19.91 -1.09 -1.20
N PRO A 296 -19.90 -1.23 -2.54
CA PRO A 296 -19.39 -0.21 -3.44
C PRO A 296 -20.01 1.17 -3.21
N GLY A 297 -19.14 2.17 -3.01
CA GLY A 297 -19.53 3.54 -2.68
C GLY A 297 -19.54 3.87 -1.18
N SER A 298 -19.09 2.95 -0.32
CA SER A 298 -18.69 3.30 1.05
C SER A 298 -17.48 4.25 1.07
N ASP A 299 -17.16 4.79 2.26
CA ASP A 299 -16.06 5.74 2.40
C ASP A 299 -14.71 5.13 2.00
N LEU A 300 -14.43 3.89 2.42
CA LEU A 300 -13.23 3.15 2.03
C LEU A 300 -13.13 2.92 0.52
N TRP A 301 -14.23 2.53 -0.13
CA TRP A 301 -14.31 2.37 -1.59
C TRP A 301 -13.93 3.69 -2.29
N ARG A 302 -14.57 4.78 -1.88
CA ARG A 302 -14.32 6.12 -2.42
C ARG A 302 -12.87 6.58 -2.16
N HIS A 303 -12.29 6.28 -1.00
CA HIS A 303 -10.91 6.62 -0.68
C HIS A 303 -9.90 5.81 -1.51
N ASN A 304 -10.15 4.53 -1.76
CA ASN A 304 -9.31 3.72 -2.65
C ASN A 304 -9.36 4.25 -4.09
N ASP A 305 -10.55 4.65 -4.57
CA ASP A 305 -10.70 5.29 -5.88
C ASP A 305 -10.04 6.67 -5.96
N MET A 306 -10.03 7.46 -4.87
CA MET A 306 -9.25 8.70 -4.78
C MET A 306 -7.74 8.44 -4.96
N VAL A 307 -7.18 7.40 -4.32
CA VAL A 307 -5.76 7.04 -4.48
C VAL A 307 -5.47 6.59 -5.92
N ARG A 308 -6.32 5.72 -6.50
CA ARG A 308 -6.21 5.26 -7.89
C ARG A 308 -6.21 6.41 -8.89
N GLN A 309 -7.18 7.32 -8.76
CA GLN A 309 -7.31 8.47 -9.64
C GLN A 309 -6.13 9.43 -9.48
N TYR A 310 -5.68 9.71 -8.24
CA TYR A 310 -4.54 10.59 -8.00
C TYR A 310 -3.23 10.03 -8.55
N ALA A 311 -3.01 8.71 -8.44
CA ALA A 311 -1.87 8.03 -9.04
C ALA A 311 -1.83 8.23 -10.56
N GLN A 312 -2.97 8.01 -11.23
CA GLN A 312 -3.12 8.21 -12.68
C GLN A 312 -2.90 9.67 -13.10
N ASP A 313 -3.55 10.63 -12.42
CA ASP A 313 -3.49 12.05 -12.78
C ASP A 313 -2.10 12.69 -12.55
N ASN A 314 -1.26 12.09 -11.70
CA ASN A 314 0.07 12.61 -11.33
C ASN A 314 1.24 11.72 -11.78
N ASN A 315 0.99 10.68 -12.59
CA ASN A 315 1.99 9.68 -12.99
C ASN A 315 2.76 9.06 -11.81
N MET A 316 2.08 8.73 -10.71
CA MET A 316 2.72 8.12 -9.55
C MET A 316 2.69 6.59 -9.60
N ILE A 317 3.48 5.97 -8.72
CA ILE A 317 3.52 4.53 -8.52
C ILE A 317 2.40 4.13 -7.54
N LEU A 318 1.63 3.08 -7.84
CA LEU A 318 0.57 2.54 -6.99
C LEU A 318 0.66 1.02 -6.86
N PHE A 319 0.68 0.55 -5.61
CA PHE A 319 0.39 -0.84 -5.26
C PHE A 319 -1.07 -0.96 -4.78
N ASP A 320 -1.93 -1.56 -5.59
CA ASP A 320 -3.37 -1.60 -5.37
C ASP A 320 -3.78 -2.81 -4.52
N PHE A 321 -3.61 -2.63 -3.22
CA PHE A 321 -3.88 -3.64 -2.18
C PHE A 321 -5.34 -4.12 -2.21
N ALA A 322 -6.29 -3.21 -2.44
CA ALA A 322 -7.72 -3.50 -2.47
C ALA A 322 -8.12 -4.22 -3.76
N ASP A 323 -7.51 -3.88 -4.90
CA ASP A 323 -7.72 -4.60 -6.15
C ASP A 323 -7.18 -6.04 -6.06
N ILE A 324 -6.00 -6.28 -5.45
CA ILE A 324 -5.52 -7.66 -5.22
C ILE A 324 -6.48 -8.47 -4.33
N GLU A 325 -7.04 -7.85 -3.28
CA GLU A 325 -8.00 -8.53 -2.40
C GLU A 325 -9.38 -8.78 -3.05
N SER A 326 -9.77 -7.95 -4.01
CA SER A 326 -11.11 -8.01 -4.63
C SER A 326 -11.25 -9.04 -5.74
N TYR A 327 -10.19 -9.77 -6.12
CA TYR A 327 -10.22 -10.75 -7.20
C TYR A 327 -9.59 -12.08 -6.81
N ASP A 328 -10.21 -13.20 -7.22
CA ASP A 328 -9.52 -14.50 -7.20
C ASP A 328 -8.48 -14.61 -8.33
N PRO A 329 -7.56 -15.60 -8.30
CA PRO A 329 -6.58 -15.79 -9.36
C PRO A 329 -7.16 -16.25 -10.72
N ALA A 330 -8.47 -16.49 -10.83
CA ALA A 330 -9.16 -16.66 -12.12
C ALA A 330 -9.72 -15.33 -12.67
N GLY A 331 -9.62 -14.23 -11.92
CA GLY A 331 -10.16 -12.92 -12.27
C GLY A 331 -11.65 -12.75 -11.96
N ASN A 332 -12.23 -13.57 -11.09
CA ASN A 332 -13.59 -13.34 -10.58
C ASN A 332 -13.56 -12.20 -9.56
N PHE A 333 -14.40 -11.18 -9.76
CA PHE A 333 -14.48 -10.00 -8.91
C PHE A 333 -15.47 -10.17 -7.75
N TYR A 334 -15.06 -9.75 -6.56
CA TYR A 334 -15.82 -9.77 -5.31
C TYR A 334 -16.03 -8.34 -4.83
N SER A 335 -17.17 -7.73 -5.19
CA SER A 335 -17.48 -6.32 -4.89
C SER A 335 -17.68 -6.00 -3.40
N THR A 336 -17.68 -7.01 -2.54
CA THR A 336 -17.76 -6.91 -1.08
C THR A 336 -16.72 -7.84 -0.45
N ALA A 337 -15.53 -7.94 -1.04
CA ALA A 337 -14.41 -8.64 -0.43
C ALA A 337 -14.09 -8.05 0.94
N SER A 338 -13.67 -8.89 1.88
CA SER A 338 -13.05 -8.48 3.13
C SER A 338 -11.62 -9.03 3.21
N ASP A 339 -10.80 -8.44 4.07
CA ASP A 339 -9.47 -8.97 4.38
C ASP A 339 -9.53 -10.37 5.00
N ALA A 340 -10.65 -10.83 5.57
CA ALA A 340 -10.81 -12.24 5.96
C ALA A 340 -10.72 -13.20 4.76
N CYS A 341 -10.95 -12.72 3.53
CA CYS A 341 -10.90 -13.45 2.27
C CYS A 341 -11.70 -14.77 2.29
N GLU A 342 -13.02 -14.67 2.35
CA GLU A 342 -13.93 -15.81 2.49
C GLU A 342 -13.80 -16.84 1.35
N TRP A 343 -13.35 -16.40 0.17
CA TRP A 343 -13.14 -17.26 -1.00
C TRP A 343 -11.76 -17.93 -1.04
N CYS A 344 -10.79 -17.51 -0.23
CA CYS A 344 -9.40 -17.96 -0.34
C CYS A 344 -9.19 -19.45 0.02
N GLU A 345 -9.81 -19.95 1.09
CA GLU A 345 -9.73 -21.36 1.51
C GLU A 345 -10.39 -22.28 0.47
N ASP A 346 -11.57 -21.89 -0.03
CA ASP A 346 -12.26 -22.58 -1.11
C ASP A 346 -11.43 -22.56 -2.39
N TRP A 347 -10.76 -21.45 -2.74
CA TRP A 347 -9.85 -21.40 -3.89
C TRP A 347 -8.71 -22.42 -3.77
N CYS A 348 -7.97 -22.41 -2.65
CA CYS A 348 -6.81 -23.29 -2.51
C CYS A 348 -7.18 -24.76 -2.30
N SER A 349 -8.34 -25.07 -1.72
CA SER A 349 -8.82 -26.45 -1.62
C SER A 349 -9.24 -27.05 -2.98
N HIS A 350 -9.73 -26.22 -3.91
CA HIS A 350 -10.02 -26.62 -5.29
C HIS A 350 -8.80 -26.58 -6.22
N ASN A 351 -7.81 -25.73 -5.92
CA ASN A 351 -6.57 -25.57 -6.69
C ASN A 351 -5.30 -25.96 -5.88
N PRO A 352 -5.23 -27.14 -5.23
CA PRO A 352 -4.19 -27.47 -4.25
C PRO A 352 -2.79 -27.70 -4.84
N THR A 353 -2.64 -27.62 -6.17
CA THR A 353 -1.35 -27.70 -6.89
C THR A 353 -0.92 -26.37 -7.49
N ASN A 354 -1.73 -25.32 -7.36
CA ASN A 354 -1.34 -23.99 -7.81
C ASN A 354 -0.21 -23.43 -6.93
N PHE A 355 0.65 -22.64 -7.54
CA PHE A 355 1.86 -22.12 -6.91
C PHE A 355 1.54 -21.25 -5.69
N GLU A 356 0.60 -20.30 -5.84
CA GLU A 356 0.14 -19.37 -4.81
C GLU A 356 -0.52 -20.05 -3.60
N CYS A 357 -0.89 -21.33 -3.73
CA CYS A 357 -1.51 -22.15 -2.67
C CYS A 357 -0.53 -23.13 -1.99
N GLN A 358 0.74 -23.19 -2.41
CA GLN A 358 1.73 -24.05 -1.75
C GLN A 358 2.28 -23.41 -0.48
N GLU A 359 2.40 -24.19 0.60
CA GLU A 359 3.07 -23.79 1.85
C GLU A 359 2.67 -22.40 2.38
N LEU A 360 1.35 -22.13 2.40
CA LEU A 360 0.78 -20.81 2.71
C LEU A 360 1.39 -20.20 3.99
N PRO A 361 1.85 -18.93 3.95
CA PRO A 361 2.42 -18.26 5.10
C PRO A 361 1.34 -17.86 6.12
N SER A 362 1.75 -17.65 7.37
CA SER A 362 0.95 -16.84 8.29
C SER A 362 0.86 -15.41 7.75
N CYS A 363 -0.33 -14.82 7.79
CA CYS A 363 -0.61 -13.51 7.22
C CYS A 363 -1.46 -12.73 8.23
N GLU A 364 -1.07 -11.49 8.55
CA GLU A 364 -1.80 -10.67 9.52
C GLU A 364 -3.18 -10.30 8.97
N HIS A 365 -4.23 -10.50 9.78
CA HIS A 365 -5.65 -10.20 9.47
C HIS A 365 -6.28 -10.91 8.26
N THR A 366 -5.55 -11.73 7.51
CA THR A 366 -6.05 -12.35 6.27
C THR A 366 -5.60 -13.80 6.07
N HIS A 367 -6.26 -14.51 5.15
CA HIS A 367 -5.82 -15.84 4.71
C HIS A 367 -4.47 -15.77 3.96
N GLY A 368 -3.62 -16.78 4.16
CA GLY A 368 -2.25 -16.82 3.62
C GLY A 368 -2.11 -16.61 2.10
N LEU A 369 -3.14 -16.96 1.33
CA LEU A 369 -3.22 -16.70 -0.11
C LEU A 369 -3.09 -15.20 -0.46
N GLN A 370 -3.65 -14.30 0.34
CA GLN A 370 -3.49 -12.86 0.09
C GLN A 370 -2.03 -12.42 0.23
N CYS A 371 -1.30 -12.96 1.21
CA CYS A 371 0.15 -12.76 1.30
C CYS A 371 0.88 -13.26 0.04
N THR A 372 0.58 -14.47 -0.45
CA THR A 372 1.31 -15.04 -1.62
C THR A 372 1.03 -14.26 -2.91
N LEU A 373 -0.21 -13.79 -3.11
CA LEU A 373 -0.56 -12.91 -4.24
C LEU A 373 0.14 -11.54 -4.14
N LYS A 374 0.13 -10.91 -2.96
CA LYS A 374 0.78 -9.61 -2.73
C LYS A 374 2.30 -9.66 -2.85
N GLY A 375 2.93 -10.74 -2.39
CA GLY A 375 4.38 -10.95 -2.57
C GLY A 375 4.78 -11.06 -4.04
N GLN A 376 4.00 -11.77 -4.85
CA GLN A 376 4.22 -11.88 -6.29
C GLN A 376 3.97 -10.56 -7.03
N ALA A 377 2.88 -9.86 -6.67
CA ALA A 377 2.59 -8.53 -7.19
C ALA A 377 3.71 -7.53 -6.86
N PHE A 378 4.31 -7.58 -5.67
CA PHE A 378 5.36 -6.63 -5.31
C PHE A 378 6.64 -6.85 -6.16
N TRP A 379 6.97 -8.09 -6.51
CA TRP A 379 8.03 -8.37 -7.49
C TRP A 379 7.70 -7.89 -8.89
N TRP A 380 6.44 -8.02 -9.33
CA TRP A 380 5.97 -7.40 -10.58
C TRP A 380 6.19 -5.89 -10.54
N LEU A 381 5.86 -5.22 -9.43
CA LEU A 381 6.08 -3.78 -9.27
C LEU A 381 7.57 -3.43 -9.40
N MET A 382 8.46 -4.13 -8.70
CA MET A 382 9.90 -3.86 -8.80
C MET A 382 10.42 -4.11 -10.23
N ALA A 383 9.94 -5.14 -10.93
CA ALA A 383 10.31 -5.42 -12.32
C ALA A 383 9.79 -4.36 -13.30
N ARG A 384 8.56 -3.84 -13.12
CA ARG A 384 8.03 -2.71 -13.89
C ARG A 384 8.88 -1.45 -13.70
N LEU A 385 9.26 -1.17 -12.46
CA LEU A 385 10.11 -0.02 -12.12
C LEU A 385 11.55 -0.16 -12.65
N ALA A 386 12.06 -1.39 -12.74
CA ALA A 386 13.32 -1.72 -13.43
C ALA A 386 13.31 -1.41 -14.94
N GLY A 387 12.14 -1.17 -15.54
CA GLY A 387 11.98 -0.83 -16.96
C GLY A 387 11.24 -1.89 -17.79
N TRP A 388 10.70 -2.93 -17.15
CA TRP A 388 9.83 -3.88 -17.84
C TRP A 388 8.50 -3.22 -18.26
N ASP A 389 8.09 -3.43 -19.51
CA ASP A 389 6.80 -2.97 -20.01
C ASP A 389 5.59 -3.74 -19.41
N GLY A 390 5.83 -4.85 -18.71
CA GLY A 390 4.80 -5.69 -18.12
C GLY A 390 4.23 -6.74 -19.06
N THR A 391 4.85 -6.95 -20.23
CA THR A 391 4.45 -8.00 -21.18
C THR A 391 5.28 -9.26 -20.93
N PRO A 392 4.66 -10.43 -20.66
CA PRO A 392 5.38 -11.69 -20.53
C PRO A 392 6.07 -12.10 -21.85
N GLU A 393 7.18 -12.82 -21.76
CA GLU A 393 7.81 -13.43 -22.94
C GLU A 393 6.94 -14.57 -23.51
N SER A 394 6.84 -14.63 -24.85
CA SER A 394 5.88 -15.46 -25.60
C SER A 394 6.42 -16.79 -26.11
#